data_AF-A0A1I2MH73-F1
#
_entry.id   AF-A0A1I2MH73-F1
#
_cell.length_a   1.000
_cell.length_b   1.000
_cell.length_c   1.000
_cell.angle_alpha   90.00
_cell.angle_beta   90.00
_cell.angle_gamma   90.00
#
_symmetry.space_group_name_H-M   'P 1'
#
loop_
_entity.id
_entity.type
_entity.pdbx_description
1 polymer ?
#
loop_
_entity_poly.entity_id
_entity_poly.type
_entity_poly.pdbx_seq_one_letter_code
_entity_poly.pdbx_strand_id
1 'polypeptide(L)'
;MSLPVGHSERPGDPSLYYRDSAGWPVGGEHWVPRLYRGVHDRLGEMEVLLELQFRGILRRLEEVRAVRAGEWPAWCWMPIAEVARVLHEEYDYGAGPHYVTAQNPRYGLSAESDLGKDAARIAALGAFWAGGQHVVVLGAMGGAGSGAARFPRDLLSRWPSPCVYFAGWPAGGGAAGAFAHLEWNCAERRAELRVVLDSETPSLAGLIAHTVHLTGRTPAESAASMWLAAVMEDRVERGDDRLFDIVYNDAFTTAVTHAVSEGRGWLAAAGRLTDVAFHEAASVFGLAASTPWPPPRRPGALGPMLWLDEAVVDLPHGRPCGR
;
A
#
# COMPACT_ATOMS: atom_id res chain seq x y z
N MET A 1 32.70 39.84 -25.29
CA MET A 1 32.84 40.26 -23.88
C MET A 1 32.01 39.30 -23.06
N SER A 2 32.66 38.30 -22.47
CA SER A 2 32.03 37.21 -21.72
C SER A 2 32.22 37.48 -20.23
N LEU A 3 31.12 37.50 -19.47
CA LEU A 3 31.17 37.55 -18.01
C LEU A 3 31.36 36.14 -17.45
N PRO A 4 32.21 35.94 -16.43
CA PRO A 4 32.37 34.64 -15.80
C PRO A 4 31.18 34.37 -14.86
N VAL A 5 30.60 33.17 -14.99
CA VAL A 5 29.62 32.63 -14.05
C VAL A 5 30.38 32.14 -12.81
N GLY A 6 30.20 32.84 -11.69
CA GLY A 6 30.73 32.42 -10.40
C GLY A 6 29.90 31.26 -9.84
N HIS A 7 30.57 30.16 -9.52
CA HIS A 7 29.99 29.09 -8.71
C HIS A 7 29.79 29.60 -7.29
N SER A 8 28.51 29.75 -6.89
CA SER A 8 28.11 29.92 -5.50
C SER A 8 28.27 28.57 -4.79
N GLU A 9 29.30 28.47 -3.96
CA GLU A 9 29.40 27.42 -2.94
C GLU A 9 28.21 27.58 -1.98
N ARG A 10 27.30 26.60 -1.99
CA ARG A 10 26.27 26.49 -0.96
C ARG A 10 26.90 25.98 0.34
N PRO A 11 26.46 26.44 1.52
CA PRO A 11 27.01 25.99 2.79
C PRO A 11 26.64 24.52 3.04
N GLY A 12 27.66 23.74 3.42
CA GLY A 12 27.65 22.42 4.07
C GLY A 12 26.36 21.60 4.05
N ASP A 13 26.35 20.57 3.22
CA ASP A 13 25.36 19.49 3.26
C ASP A 13 25.53 18.67 4.56
N PRO A 14 24.53 18.63 5.47
CA PRO A 14 24.57 17.78 6.67
C PRO A 14 24.39 16.28 6.37
N SER A 15 24.43 15.84 5.11
CA SER A 15 24.14 14.45 4.71
C SER A 15 25.29 13.44 4.85
N LEU A 16 26.51 13.85 5.26
CA LEU A 16 27.61 12.92 5.51
C LEU A 16 27.51 12.25 6.90
N TYR A 17 26.39 11.57 7.16
CA TYR A 17 26.34 10.57 8.22
C TYR A 17 26.80 9.23 7.66
N TYR A 18 27.74 8.58 8.34
CA TYR A 18 28.15 7.21 8.05
C TYR A 18 26.89 6.34 7.93
N ARG A 19 26.72 5.72 6.76
CA ARG A 19 25.76 4.65 6.53
C ARG A 19 26.50 3.33 6.70
N ASP A 20 25.86 2.35 7.34
CA ASP A 20 26.40 0.99 7.30
C ASP A 20 26.22 0.36 5.89
N SER A 21 26.69 -0.86 5.71
CA SER A 21 26.56 -1.60 4.43
C SER A 21 25.09 -1.86 4.01
N ALA A 22 24.13 -1.64 4.91
CA ALA A 22 22.70 -1.74 4.65
C ALA A 22 22.03 -0.36 4.46
N GLY A 23 22.80 0.74 4.47
CA GLY A 23 22.31 2.08 4.21
C GLY A 23 21.76 2.83 5.43
N TRP A 24 21.94 2.30 6.64
CA TRP A 24 21.33 2.87 7.85
C TRP A 24 22.18 3.94 8.53
N PRO A 25 21.55 5.00 9.10
CA PRO A 25 22.28 6.00 9.86
C PRO A 25 22.93 5.39 11.10
N VAL A 26 24.24 5.54 11.22
CA VAL A 26 25.01 5.10 12.39
C VAL A 26 24.73 6.07 13.55
N GLY A 27 23.73 5.75 14.37
CA GLY A 27 23.27 6.53 15.53
C GLY A 27 21.85 6.15 15.93
N GLY A 28 21.70 5.14 16.79
CA GLY A 28 20.46 4.36 16.95
C GLY A 28 19.30 4.98 17.73
N GLU A 29 19.47 6.15 18.33
CA GLU A 29 18.42 6.76 19.17
C GLU A 29 17.41 7.63 18.40
N HIS A 30 17.61 7.85 17.09
CA HIS A 30 16.82 8.84 16.35
C HIS A 30 16.13 8.32 15.09
N TRP A 31 16.24 7.03 14.78
CA TRP A 31 15.65 6.51 13.54
C TRP A 31 14.11 6.45 13.63
N VAL A 32 13.52 6.01 14.74
CA VAL A 32 12.04 5.91 14.83
C VAL A 32 11.36 7.28 14.69
N PRO A 33 11.78 8.35 15.41
CA PRO A 33 11.19 9.68 15.21
C PRO A 33 11.40 10.23 13.79
N ARG A 34 12.53 9.90 13.13
CA ARG A 34 12.79 10.28 11.74
C ARG A 34 11.87 9.53 10.77
N LEU A 35 11.70 8.21 10.95
CA LEU A 35 10.76 7.41 10.16
C LEU A 35 9.36 8.00 10.29
N TYR A 36 8.93 8.21 11.53
CA TYR A 36 7.60 8.73 11.83
C TYR A 36 7.34 10.06 11.11
N ARG A 37 8.26 11.03 11.22
CA ARG A 37 8.13 12.32 10.52
C ARG A 37 8.11 12.14 9.01
N GLY A 38 9.02 11.35 8.45
CA GLY A 38 9.07 11.11 7.01
C GLY A 38 7.78 10.47 6.47
N VAL A 39 7.25 9.47 7.18
CA VAL A 39 5.97 8.83 6.82
C VAL A 39 4.81 9.80 7.01
N HIS A 40 4.78 10.57 8.10
CA HIS A 40 3.73 11.56 8.36
C HIS A 40 3.68 12.63 7.27
N ASP A 41 4.82 13.24 6.94
CA ASP A 41 4.94 14.26 5.90
C ASP A 41 4.52 13.68 4.55
N ARG A 42 4.96 12.45 4.25
CA ARG A 42 4.59 11.73 3.01
C ARG A 42 3.09 11.50 2.89
N LEU A 43 2.47 10.95 3.93
CA LEU A 43 1.02 10.68 3.93
C LEU A 43 0.20 11.98 3.90
N GLY A 44 0.67 13.03 4.57
CA GLY A 44 0.06 14.36 4.51
C GLY A 44 0.13 14.96 3.11
N GLU A 45 1.25 14.82 2.40
CA GLU A 45 1.36 15.26 1.01
C GLU A 45 0.40 14.50 0.09
N MET A 46 0.24 13.18 0.29
CA MET A 46 -0.72 12.37 -0.45
C MET A 46 -2.18 12.81 -0.19
N GLU A 47 -2.52 13.16 1.06
CA GLU A 47 -3.85 13.69 1.41
C GLU A 47 -4.12 15.01 0.69
N VAL A 48 -3.14 15.92 0.69
CA VAL A 48 -3.26 17.21 -0.01
C VAL A 48 -3.43 17.00 -1.51
N LEU A 49 -2.64 16.10 -2.12
CA LEU A 49 -2.77 15.78 -3.54
C LEU A 49 -4.16 15.21 -3.87
N LEU A 50 -4.67 14.33 -3.01
CA LEU A 50 -6.01 13.76 -3.15
C LEU A 50 -7.09 14.82 -3.05
N GLU A 51 -7.01 15.73 -2.07
CA GLU A 51 -8.01 16.80 -1.89
C GLU A 51 -7.95 17.84 -3.01
N LEU A 52 -6.76 18.14 -3.54
CA LEU A 52 -6.60 19.02 -4.70
C LEU A 52 -7.22 18.42 -5.96
N GLN A 53 -7.11 17.10 -6.14
CA GLN A 53 -7.60 16.42 -7.33
C GLN A 53 -9.09 16.06 -7.23
N PHE A 54 -9.52 15.56 -6.08
CA PHE A 54 -10.88 15.07 -5.83
C PHE A 54 -11.40 15.66 -4.52
N ARG A 55 -11.77 16.95 -4.57
CA ARG A 55 -12.19 17.70 -3.39
C ARG A 55 -13.27 16.98 -2.58
N GLY A 56 -13.01 16.72 -1.30
CA GLY A 56 -13.94 16.09 -0.37
C GLY A 56 -14.21 14.60 -0.61
N ILE A 57 -13.44 13.91 -1.47
CA ILE A 57 -13.71 12.52 -1.86
C ILE A 57 -13.76 11.57 -0.68
N LEU A 58 -12.85 11.70 0.29
CA LEU A 58 -12.80 10.78 1.43
C LEU A 58 -14.06 10.87 2.29
N ARG A 59 -14.54 12.09 2.55
CA ARG A 59 -15.81 12.32 3.26
C ARG A 59 -16.96 11.72 2.45
N ARG A 60 -16.97 11.93 1.13
CA ARG A 60 -18.05 11.43 0.28
C ARG A 60 -18.10 9.91 0.24
N LEU A 61 -16.96 9.24 0.10
CA LEU A 61 -16.89 7.78 0.15
C LEU A 61 -17.35 7.24 1.50
N GLU A 62 -17.01 7.89 2.60
CA GLU A 62 -17.49 7.48 3.93
C GLU A 62 -19.02 7.62 4.07
N GLU A 63 -19.63 8.68 3.53
CA GLU A 63 -21.09 8.82 3.45
C GLU A 63 -21.73 7.67 2.65
N VAL A 64 -21.18 7.36 1.48
CA VAL A 64 -21.66 6.26 0.62
C VAL A 64 -21.53 4.91 1.34
N ARG A 65 -20.40 4.66 2.00
CA ARG A 65 -20.17 3.45 2.81
C ARG A 65 -21.16 3.33 3.94
N ALA A 66 -21.46 4.42 4.64
CA ALA A 66 -22.40 4.43 5.76
C ALA A 66 -23.82 4.09 5.30
N VAL A 67 -24.26 4.63 4.15
CA VAL A 67 -25.58 4.35 3.57
C VAL A 67 -25.69 2.89 3.08
N ARG A 68 -24.61 2.36 2.51
CA ARG A 68 -24.57 1.00 1.91
C ARG A 68 -23.95 -0.05 2.84
N ALA A 69 -23.93 0.23 4.13
CA ALA A 69 -23.36 -0.66 5.13
C ALA A 69 -24.04 -2.04 5.08
N GLY A 70 -23.24 -3.10 4.94
CA GLY A 70 -23.73 -4.48 4.87
C GLY A 70 -23.91 -5.04 3.46
N GLU A 71 -23.74 -4.23 2.40
CA GLU A 71 -23.79 -4.74 1.02
C GLU A 71 -22.54 -5.56 0.61
N TRP A 72 -21.42 -5.35 1.31
CA TRP A 72 -20.19 -6.11 1.17
C TRP A 72 -19.67 -6.58 2.54
N PRO A 73 -18.73 -7.54 2.58
CA PRO A 73 -18.21 -8.07 3.83
C PRO A 73 -17.53 -6.98 4.67
N ALA A 74 -17.72 -7.03 5.99
CA ALA A 74 -17.22 -6.00 6.92
C ALA A 74 -15.68 -5.85 6.96
N TRP A 75 -14.93 -6.85 6.47
CA TRP A 75 -13.47 -6.78 6.34
C TRP A 75 -13.02 -5.93 5.13
N CYS A 76 -13.89 -5.70 4.16
CA CYS A 76 -13.66 -4.79 3.04
C CYS A 76 -14.21 -3.42 3.43
N TRP A 77 -13.38 -2.37 3.35
CA TRP A 77 -13.82 -1.01 3.63
C TRP A 77 -14.90 -0.56 2.64
N MET A 78 -14.54 -0.56 1.35
CA MET A 78 -15.41 -0.28 0.22
C MET A 78 -14.80 -0.94 -1.03
N PRO A 79 -15.60 -1.67 -1.83
CA PRO A 79 -15.13 -2.23 -3.10
C PRO A 79 -14.63 -1.15 -4.07
N ILE A 80 -13.56 -1.45 -4.80
CA ILE A 80 -12.98 -0.58 -5.84
C ILE A 80 -14.03 -0.22 -6.90
N ALA A 81 -14.91 -1.16 -7.26
CA ALA A 81 -16.00 -0.91 -8.20
C ALA A 81 -16.94 0.22 -7.72
N GLU A 82 -17.15 0.33 -6.41
CA GLU A 82 -17.98 1.40 -5.84
C GLU A 82 -17.26 2.74 -5.78
N VAL A 83 -15.96 2.72 -5.49
CA VAL A 83 -15.12 3.93 -5.62
C VAL A 83 -15.14 4.42 -7.08
N ALA A 84 -14.94 3.53 -8.05
CA ALA A 84 -14.98 3.85 -9.47
C ALA A 84 -16.32 4.46 -9.89
N ARG A 85 -17.43 3.91 -9.40
CA ARG A 85 -18.78 4.43 -9.64
C ARG A 85 -18.94 5.86 -9.10
N VAL A 86 -18.51 6.13 -7.87
CA VAL A 86 -18.58 7.49 -7.28
C VAL A 86 -17.72 8.49 -8.06
N LEU A 87 -16.50 8.09 -8.45
CA LEU A 87 -15.64 8.93 -9.28
C LEU A 87 -16.29 9.26 -10.62
N HIS A 88 -16.90 8.27 -11.27
CA HIS A 88 -17.56 8.46 -12.55
C HIS A 88 -18.80 9.36 -12.45
N GLU A 89 -19.67 9.13 -11.47
CA GLU A 89 -20.97 9.81 -11.35
C GLU A 89 -20.86 11.22 -10.75
N GLU A 90 -19.94 11.45 -9.81
CA GLU A 90 -19.94 12.67 -8.99
C GLU A 90 -18.72 13.58 -9.21
N TYR A 91 -17.67 13.08 -9.86
CA TYR A 91 -16.42 13.81 -10.11
C TYR A 91 -16.14 14.04 -11.60
N ASP A 92 -17.15 13.84 -12.47
CA ASP A 92 -17.08 14.02 -13.93
C ASP A 92 -15.83 13.38 -14.56
N TYR A 93 -15.43 12.21 -14.05
CA TYR A 93 -14.22 11.52 -14.48
C TYR A 93 -14.30 11.20 -15.97
N GLY A 94 -13.47 11.89 -16.78
CA GLY A 94 -13.39 11.74 -18.24
C GLY A 94 -14.15 12.78 -19.09
N ALA A 95 -14.98 13.66 -18.50
CA ALA A 95 -15.78 14.64 -19.27
C ALA A 95 -15.47 16.11 -18.94
N GLY A 96 -14.82 16.39 -17.80
CA GLY A 96 -14.63 17.75 -17.31
C GLY A 96 -13.36 18.48 -17.79
N PRO A 97 -13.36 19.83 -17.87
CA PRO A 97 -12.17 20.65 -18.15
C PRO A 97 -11.08 20.56 -17.07
N HIS A 98 -11.38 19.96 -15.91
CA HIS A 98 -10.40 19.64 -14.86
C HIS A 98 -9.36 18.59 -15.29
N TYR A 99 -9.64 17.80 -16.34
CA TYR A 99 -8.62 16.95 -16.99
C TYR A 99 -7.61 17.75 -17.81
N VAL A 100 -7.95 18.97 -18.23
CA VAL A 100 -7.08 19.78 -19.11
C VAL A 100 -5.90 20.39 -18.35
N THR A 101 -5.96 20.45 -17.02
CA THR A 101 -4.79 20.78 -16.18
C THR A 101 -3.85 19.59 -15.92
N ALA A 102 -4.17 18.38 -16.41
CA ALA A 102 -3.31 17.19 -16.35
C ALA A 102 -2.09 17.24 -17.31
N GLN A 103 -1.86 18.35 -18.01
CA GLN A 103 -0.57 18.61 -18.67
C GLN A 103 0.56 18.97 -17.68
N ASN A 104 0.27 19.06 -16.37
CA ASN A 104 1.33 19.22 -15.39
C ASN A 104 1.87 17.84 -14.99
N PRO A 105 3.10 17.46 -15.43
CA PRO A 105 3.69 16.15 -15.17
C PRO A 105 3.86 15.84 -13.68
N ARG A 106 3.70 16.84 -12.80
CA ARG A 106 3.71 16.67 -11.34
C ARG A 106 2.45 15.97 -10.80
N TYR A 107 1.35 15.99 -11.55
CA TYR A 107 0.10 15.29 -11.19
C TYR A 107 -0.11 13.99 -11.98
N GLY A 108 0.75 13.69 -12.96
CA GLY A 108 1.09 12.34 -13.43
C GLY A 108 0.00 11.48 -14.07
N LEU A 109 -1.21 11.99 -14.27
CA LEU A 109 -2.27 11.22 -14.95
C LEU A 109 -2.13 11.42 -16.45
N SER A 110 -1.75 10.36 -17.15
CA SER A 110 -1.82 10.34 -18.62
C SER A 110 -3.27 10.56 -19.06
N ALA A 111 -3.46 11.05 -20.28
CA ALA A 111 -4.78 11.17 -20.91
C ALA A 111 -5.53 9.83 -21.01
N GLU A 112 -4.85 8.71 -20.76
CA GLU A 112 -5.40 7.36 -20.57
C GLU A 112 -5.44 7.01 -19.08
N SER A 113 -6.12 7.84 -18.28
CA SER A 113 -6.36 7.47 -16.90
C SER A 113 -7.38 6.34 -16.85
N ASP A 114 -6.91 5.17 -16.45
CA ASP A 114 -7.77 4.03 -16.18
C ASP A 114 -8.51 4.29 -14.86
N LEU A 115 -9.80 4.61 -14.95
CA LEU A 115 -10.69 4.81 -13.82
C LEU A 115 -10.52 3.72 -12.75
N GLY A 116 -10.27 2.48 -13.15
CA GLY A 116 -10.02 1.36 -12.24
C GLY A 116 -8.75 1.53 -11.41
N LYS A 117 -7.68 2.08 -11.99
CA LYS A 117 -6.42 2.36 -11.27
C LYS A 117 -6.59 3.47 -10.25
N ASP A 118 -7.25 4.57 -10.63
CA ASP A 118 -7.50 5.67 -9.69
C ASP A 118 -8.46 5.25 -8.58
N ALA A 119 -9.51 4.49 -8.91
CA ALA A 119 -10.37 3.90 -7.91
C ALA A 119 -9.61 2.98 -6.94
N ALA A 120 -8.68 2.15 -7.42
CA ALA A 120 -7.86 1.29 -6.57
C ALA A 120 -6.96 2.08 -5.61
N ARG A 121 -6.35 3.16 -6.10
CA ARG A 121 -5.51 4.05 -5.28
C ARG A 121 -6.32 4.75 -4.21
N ILE A 122 -7.45 5.36 -4.60
CA ILE A 122 -8.34 6.07 -3.70
C ILE A 122 -8.99 5.10 -2.70
N ALA A 123 -9.27 3.87 -3.10
CA ALA A 123 -9.77 2.81 -2.21
C ALA A 123 -8.77 2.51 -1.09
N ALA A 124 -7.49 2.30 -1.43
CA ALA A 124 -6.44 2.04 -0.45
C ALA A 124 -6.25 3.20 0.53
N LEU A 125 -6.23 4.42 -0.02
CA LEU A 125 -6.18 5.67 0.74
C LEU A 125 -7.37 5.79 1.69
N GLY A 126 -8.60 5.75 1.18
CA GLY A 126 -9.80 5.87 2.02
C GLY A 126 -9.90 4.79 3.09
N ALA A 127 -9.51 3.55 2.77
CA ALA A 127 -9.43 2.48 3.76
C ALA A 127 -8.39 2.77 4.86
N PHE A 128 -7.26 3.41 4.53
CA PHE A 128 -6.23 3.80 5.48
C PHE A 128 -6.69 4.89 6.43
N TRP A 129 -7.30 5.97 5.91
CA TRP A 129 -7.85 7.05 6.74
C TRP A 129 -9.02 6.56 7.61
N ALA A 130 -9.97 5.80 7.04
CA ALA A 130 -11.08 5.23 7.80
C ALA A 130 -10.62 4.17 8.83
N GLY A 131 -9.49 3.51 8.56
CA GLY A 131 -8.89 2.50 9.42
C GLY A 131 -8.12 3.04 10.61
N GLY A 132 -7.93 4.35 10.75
CA GLY A 132 -7.15 4.94 11.86
C GLY A 132 -5.65 5.11 11.56
N GLN A 133 -5.28 5.12 10.27
CA GLN A 133 -3.95 5.48 9.78
C GLN A 133 -2.80 4.65 10.40
N HIS A 134 -2.97 3.32 10.47
CA HIS A 134 -1.99 2.43 11.08
C HIS A 134 -0.78 2.21 10.17
N VAL A 135 0.37 2.68 10.62
CA VAL A 135 1.68 2.49 9.98
C VAL A 135 2.41 1.36 10.70
N VAL A 136 2.87 0.36 9.96
CA VAL A 136 3.55 -0.82 10.51
C VAL A 136 4.98 -0.88 9.99
N VAL A 137 5.93 -1.06 10.90
CA VAL A 137 7.33 -1.36 10.59
C VAL A 137 7.57 -2.82 10.90
N LEU A 138 7.76 -3.60 9.85
CA LEU A 138 8.16 -5.00 9.98
C LEU A 138 9.67 -5.09 10.19
N GLY A 139 10.10 -6.08 10.98
CA GLY A 139 11.51 -6.49 10.99
C GLY A 139 11.95 -6.98 9.62
N ALA A 140 13.21 -7.42 9.49
CA ALA A 140 13.74 -7.89 8.21
C ALA A 140 12.78 -8.88 7.51
N MET A 141 12.09 -8.42 6.46
CA MET A 141 11.18 -9.24 5.66
C MET A 141 11.91 -10.42 4.99
N GLY A 142 13.24 -10.34 4.91
CA GLY A 142 14.10 -11.40 4.39
C GLY A 142 14.21 -12.64 5.30
N GLY A 143 13.77 -12.54 6.56
CA GLY A 143 13.68 -13.67 7.47
C GLY A 143 12.37 -14.45 7.37
N ALA A 144 11.60 -14.29 6.29
CA ALA A 144 10.42 -15.10 6.01
C ALA A 144 10.86 -16.57 5.85
N GLY A 145 10.98 -17.26 6.98
CA GLY A 145 11.12 -18.70 7.06
C GLY A 145 9.95 -19.37 6.34
N SER A 146 9.99 -20.70 6.30
CA SER A 146 9.04 -21.60 5.62
C SER A 146 7.53 -21.32 5.82
N GLY A 147 7.12 -20.39 6.70
CA GLY A 147 5.75 -19.89 6.86
C GLY A 147 5.14 -19.27 5.60
N ALA A 148 5.94 -18.72 4.67
CA ALA A 148 5.44 -18.19 3.39
C ALA A 148 4.81 -19.26 2.47
N ALA A 149 4.94 -20.55 2.80
CA ALA A 149 4.36 -21.64 2.03
C ALA A 149 2.84 -21.79 2.23
N ARG A 150 2.27 -21.25 3.33
CA ARG A 150 0.83 -21.37 3.59
C ARG A 150 0.12 -20.06 3.33
N PHE A 151 -0.89 -20.15 2.48
CA PHE A 151 -1.88 -19.10 2.34
C PHE A 151 -2.62 -18.96 3.68
N PRO A 152 -2.67 -17.78 4.32
CA PRO A 152 -3.43 -17.59 5.54
C PRO A 152 -4.93 -17.69 5.21
N ARG A 153 -5.49 -18.90 5.30
CA ARG A 153 -6.91 -19.18 4.98
C ARG A 153 -7.88 -18.38 5.84
N ASP A 154 -7.41 -17.94 7.00
CA ASP A 154 -8.11 -17.18 8.01
C ASP A 154 -7.73 -15.69 7.98
N LEU A 155 -6.95 -15.23 6.99
CA LEU A 155 -6.52 -13.83 6.88
C LEU A 155 -7.70 -12.87 6.99
N LEU A 156 -8.80 -13.17 6.28
CA LEU A 156 -10.02 -12.35 6.29
C LEU A 156 -10.61 -12.15 7.70
N SER A 157 -10.51 -13.17 8.55
CA SER A 157 -11.06 -13.15 9.91
C SER A 157 -10.12 -12.52 10.94
N ARG A 158 -8.82 -12.45 10.62
CA ARG A 158 -7.78 -11.93 11.53
C ARG A 158 -7.24 -10.56 11.10
N TRP A 159 -7.68 -10.05 9.96
CA TRP A 159 -7.18 -8.80 9.41
C TRP A 159 -7.43 -7.64 10.39
N PRO A 160 -6.39 -6.91 10.81
CA PRO A 160 -6.45 -6.07 12.01
C PRO A 160 -7.18 -4.73 11.79
N SER A 161 -7.15 -4.21 10.56
CA SER A 161 -7.61 -2.87 10.20
C SER A 161 -8.05 -2.87 8.74
N PRO A 162 -9.04 -2.07 8.32
CA PRO A 162 -9.42 -1.96 6.90
C PRO A 162 -8.22 -1.76 5.96
N CYS A 163 -7.22 -0.99 6.37
CA CYS A 163 -5.94 -0.89 5.70
C CYS A 163 -4.80 -0.62 6.69
N VAL A 164 -3.59 -1.06 6.33
CA VAL A 164 -2.33 -0.74 7.02
C VAL A 164 -1.32 -0.22 6.01
N TYR A 165 -0.47 0.71 6.43
CA TYR A 165 0.66 1.18 5.62
C TYR A 165 1.95 0.54 6.13
N PHE A 166 2.57 -0.30 5.33
CA PHE A 166 3.90 -0.84 5.62
C PHE A 166 4.95 0.23 5.33
N ALA A 167 5.58 0.75 6.37
CA ALA A 167 6.68 1.69 6.21
C ALA A 167 7.99 0.92 6.01
N GLY A 168 8.59 1.12 4.84
CA GLY A 168 9.98 0.74 4.60
C GLY A 168 10.91 1.86 5.05
N TRP A 169 12.12 1.50 5.47
CA TRP A 169 13.21 2.46 5.50
C TRP A 169 13.90 2.46 4.15
N PRO A 170 13.93 3.58 3.42
CA PRO A 170 14.64 3.63 2.15
C PRO A 170 16.16 3.50 2.38
N ALA A 171 16.84 2.83 1.46
CA ALA A 171 18.29 2.94 1.32
C ALA A 171 18.74 4.36 0.86
N GLY A 172 17.80 5.30 0.67
CA GLY A 172 18.02 6.60 0.00
C GLY A 172 17.53 7.86 0.71
N GLY A 173 16.57 7.79 1.64
CA GLY A 173 16.13 8.96 2.45
C GLY A 173 14.68 9.46 2.26
N GLY A 174 13.85 8.86 1.40
CA GLY A 174 12.39 9.10 1.36
C GLY A 174 11.60 7.89 1.84
N ALA A 175 10.70 8.05 2.83
CA ALA A 175 9.88 6.95 3.32
C ALA A 175 9.03 6.38 2.16
N ALA A 176 9.41 5.21 1.64
CA ALA A 176 8.65 4.44 0.68
C ALA A 176 7.98 3.30 1.43
N GLY A 177 6.83 2.86 0.95
CA GLY A 177 6.02 1.89 1.65
C GLY A 177 4.99 1.25 0.76
N ALA A 178 4.00 0.63 1.39
CA ALA A 178 2.86 0.11 0.67
C ALA A 178 1.62 0.11 1.55
N PHE A 179 0.49 0.51 0.98
CA PHE A 179 -0.82 0.28 1.58
C PHE A 179 -1.20 -1.16 1.32
N ALA A 180 -1.62 -1.89 2.35
CA ALA A 180 -2.22 -3.20 2.21
C ALA A 180 -3.63 -3.16 2.76
N HIS A 181 -4.59 -3.63 1.97
CA HIS A 181 -5.99 -3.71 2.37
C HIS A 181 -6.65 -4.94 1.76
N LEU A 182 -7.75 -5.37 2.38
CA LEU A 182 -8.60 -6.41 1.81
C LEU A 182 -9.65 -5.79 0.90
N GLU A 183 -9.89 -6.46 -0.22
CA GLU A 183 -10.82 -6.03 -1.27
C GLU A 183 -11.84 -7.11 -1.57
N TRP A 184 -13.10 -6.68 -1.80
CA TRP A 184 -14.18 -7.55 -2.23
C TRP A 184 -14.55 -7.26 -3.68
N ASN A 185 -14.10 -8.13 -4.57
CA ASN A 185 -14.50 -8.07 -5.97
C ASN A 185 -15.98 -8.42 -6.08
N CYS A 186 -16.81 -7.41 -6.37
CA CYS A 186 -18.27 -7.56 -6.40
C CYS A 186 -18.75 -8.44 -7.56
N ALA A 187 -18.05 -8.43 -8.69
CA ALA A 187 -18.43 -9.21 -9.88
C ALA A 187 -18.22 -10.70 -9.64
N GLU A 188 -17.06 -11.07 -9.09
CA GLU A 188 -16.67 -12.47 -8.89
C GLU A 188 -16.97 -12.97 -7.47
N ARG A 189 -17.44 -12.09 -6.59
CA ARG A 189 -17.68 -12.37 -5.17
C ARG A 189 -16.46 -13.04 -4.53
N ARG A 190 -15.30 -12.41 -4.73
CA ARG A 190 -13.99 -12.94 -4.33
C ARG A 190 -13.28 -11.96 -3.40
N ALA A 191 -12.60 -12.51 -2.41
CA ALA A 191 -11.70 -11.74 -1.55
C ALA A 191 -10.31 -11.62 -2.17
N GLU A 192 -9.70 -10.46 -2.02
CA GLU A 192 -8.40 -10.12 -2.57
C GLU A 192 -7.57 -9.37 -1.52
N LEU A 193 -6.26 -9.60 -1.52
CA LEU A 193 -5.31 -8.71 -0.85
C LEU A 193 -4.79 -7.75 -1.91
N ARG A 194 -5.05 -6.46 -1.72
CA ARG A 194 -4.55 -5.39 -2.58
C ARG A 194 -3.39 -4.72 -1.89
N VAL A 195 -2.31 -4.52 -2.63
CA VAL A 195 -1.11 -3.83 -2.18
C VAL A 195 -0.84 -2.66 -3.11
N VAL A 196 -0.91 -1.44 -2.60
CA VAL A 196 -0.61 -0.23 -3.37
C VAL A 196 0.76 0.28 -2.96
N LEU A 197 1.75 0.10 -3.83
CA LEU A 197 3.13 0.51 -3.62
C LEU A 197 3.24 2.03 -3.69
N ASP A 198 3.87 2.60 -2.68
CA ASP A 198 4.19 4.01 -2.58
C ASP A 198 5.63 4.23 -3.06
N SER A 199 5.78 4.73 -4.29
CA SER A 199 7.08 5.00 -4.91
C SER A 199 7.82 6.16 -4.24
N GLU A 200 9.09 6.41 -4.58
CA GLU A 200 9.86 7.46 -3.90
C GLU A 200 9.28 8.88 -4.10
N THR A 201 8.63 9.16 -5.24
CA THR A 201 8.09 10.48 -5.54
C THR A 201 6.60 10.57 -5.20
N PRO A 202 6.18 11.52 -4.35
CA PRO A 202 4.80 11.65 -3.91
C PRO A 202 3.93 12.06 -5.08
N SER A 203 3.11 11.12 -5.53
CA SER A 203 2.11 11.34 -6.56
C SER A 203 1.06 10.25 -6.48
N LEU A 204 -0.20 10.61 -6.70
CA LEU A 204 -1.27 9.60 -6.81
C LEU A 204 -1.02 8.67 -7.99
N ALA A 205 -0.51 9.19 -9.10
CA ALA A 205 -0.13 8.38 -10.26
C ALA A 205 1.04 7.42 -9.98
N GLY A 206 1.94 7.79 -9.06
CA GLY A 206 3.07 6.96 -8.62
C GLY A 206 2.69 5.83 -7.66
N LEU A 207 1.40 5.71 -7.32
CA LEU A 207 0.87 4.57 -6.58
C LEU A 207 0.55 3.42 -7.53
N ILE A 208 1.18 2.27 -7.28
CA ILE A 208 1.08 1.08 -8.14
C ILE A 208 0.32 -0.01 -7.40
N ALA A 209 -0.88 -0.35 -7.87
CA ALA A 209 -1.71 -1.38 -7.27
C ALA A 209 -1.33 -2.77 -7.78
N HIS A 210 -1.04 -3.67 -6.85
CA HIS A 210 -0.90 -5.11 -7.05
C HIS A 210 -2.06 -5.83 -6.37
N THR A 211 -2.44 -6.96 -6.94
CA THR A 211 -3.55 -7.78 -6.44
C THR A 211 -3.03 -9.18 -6.16
N VAL A 212 -3.53 -9.79 -5.09
CA VAL A 212 -3.35 -11.22 -4.82
C VAL A 212 -4.72 -11.80 -4.51
N HIS A 213 -5.19 -12.74 -5.34
CA HIS A 213 -6.47 -13.39 -5.09
C HIS A 213 -6.41 -14.23 -3.82
N LEU A 214 -7.36 -14.07 -2.91
CA LEU A 214 -7.43 -14.87 -1.69
C LEU A 214 -8.21 -16.18 -1.91
N THR A 215 -7.88 -16.87 -2.99
CA THR A 215 -8.50 -18.13 -3.42
C THR A 215 -7.50 -19.27 -3.49
N GLY A 216 -8.02 -20.50 -3.43
CA GLY A 216 -7.21 -21.71 -3.41
C GLY A 216 -6.59 -21.97 -2.04
N ARG A 217 -5.59 -22.85 -2.03
CA ARG A 217 -4.90 -23.35 -0.84
C ARG A 217 -3.45 -22.88 -0.77
N THR A 218 -2.88 -22.44 -1.90
CA THR A 218 -1.47 -22.07 -2.03
C THR A 218 -1.32 -20.76 -2.82
N PRO A 219 -0.21 -20.02 -2.63
CA PRO A 219 0.09 -18.86 -3.47
C PRO A 219 0.14 -19.19 -4.98
N ALA A 220 0.58 -20.40 -5.35
CA ALA A 220 0.61 -20.85 -6.73
C ALA A 220 -0.79 -21.04 -7.33
N GLU A 221 -1.74 -21.59 -6.57
CA GLU A 221 -3.14 -21.71 -6.99
C GLU A 221 -3.81 -20.34 -7.14
N SER A 222 -3.52 -19.41 -6.22
CA SER A 222 -3.96 -18.01 -6.31
C SER A 222 -3.43 -17.33 -7.58
N ALA A 223 -2.11 -17.39 -7.81
CA ALA A 223 -1.47 -16.83 -8.99
C ALA A 223 -1.96 -17.46 -10.30
N ALA A 224 -2.18 -18.78 -10.33
CA ALA A 224 -2.79 -19.47 -11.46
C ALA A 224 -4.21 -18.95 -11.74
N SER A 225 -5.01 -18.76 -10.69
CA SER A 225 -6.37 -18.21 -10.81
C SER A 225 -6.37 -16.78 -11.34
N MET A 226 -5.43 -15.95 -10.88
CA MET A 226 -5.23 -14.58 -11.39
C MET A 226 -4.88 -14.56 -12.87
N TRP A 227 -3.92 -15.38 -13.29
CA TRP A 227 -3.50 -15.45 -14.67
C TRP A 227 -4.65 -15.91 -15.58
N LEU A 228 -5.40 -16.93 -15.15
CA LEU A 228 -6.57 -17.41 -15.89
C LEU A 228 -7.64 -16.32 -16.01
N ALA A 229 -7.93 -15.57 -14.94
CA ALA A 229 -8.88 -14.47 -14.98
C ALA A 229 -8.46 -13.39 -16.00
N ALA A 230 -7.20 -12.95 -15.96
CA ALA A 230 -6.67 -11.94 -16.88
C ALA A 230 -6.70 -12.40 -18.34
N VAL A 231 -6.38 -13.67 -18.60
CA VAL A 231 -6.43 -14.25 -19.96
C VAL A 231 -7.87 -14.37 -20.46
N MET A 232 -8.83 -14.68 -19.59
CA MET A 232 -10.25 -14.72 -19.96
C MET A 232 -10.78 -13.32 -20.26
N GLU A 233 -10.43 -12.32 -19.46
CA GLU A 233 -10.80 -10.92 -19.68
C GLU A 233 -10.30 -10.42 -21.05
N ASP A 234 -9.00 -10.57 -21.33
CA ASP A 234 -8.38 -10.18 -22.62
C ASP A 234 -9.04 -10.86 -23.83
N ARG A 235 -9.51 -12.10 -23.68
CA ARG A 235 -10.22 -12.81 -24.76
C ARG A 235 -11.64 -12.30 -24.97
N VAL A 236 -12.38 -12.07 -23.89
CA VAL A 236 -13.72 -11.50 -23.95
C VAL A 236 -13.67 -10.14 -24.64
N GLU A 237 -12.67 -9.31 -24.32
CA GLU A 237 -12.45 -8.02 -24.98
C GLU A 237 -12.14 -8.14 -26.47
N ARG A 238 -11.48 -9.23 -26.89
CA ARG A 238 -11.20 -9.54 -28.30
C ARG A 238 -12.32 -10.31 -29.01
N GLY A 239 -13.39 -10.67 -28.32
CA GLY A 239 -14.48 -11.49 -28.85
C GLY A 239 -14.07 -12.92 -29.21
N ASP A 240 -13.07 -13.50 -28.53
CA ASP A 240 -12.64 -14.89 -28.73
C ASP A 240 -13.35 -15.84 -27.75
N ASP A 241 -14.45 -16.44 -28.20
CA ASP A 241 -15.27 -17.38 -27.42
C ASP A 241 -14.71 -18.81 -27.35
N ARG A 242 -13.51 -19.09 -27.87
CA ARG A 242 -12.97 -20.45 -27.88
C ARG A 242 -12.66 -20.94 -26.46
N LEU A 243 -13.19 -22.12 -26.11
CA LEU A 243 -12.86 -22.83 -24.87
C LEU A 243 -11.34 -22.92 -24.72
N PHE A 244 -10.87 -22.44 -23.58
CA PHE A 244 -9.47 -22.44 -23.25
C PHE A 244 -9.03 -23.87 -22.94
N ASP A 245 -8.27 -24.49 -23.84
CA ASP A 245 -7.47 -25.64 -23.47
C ASP A 245 -6.34 -25.09 -22.59
N ILE A 246 -6.45 -25.27 -21.27
CA ILE A 246 -5.38 -24.92 -20.31
C ILE A 246 -4.25 -25.92 -20.57
N VAL A 247 -3.54 -25.72 -21.67
CA VAL A 247 -2.26 -26.38 -21.87
C VAL A 247 -1.31 -25.65 -20.92
N TYR A 248 -1.04 -26.29 -19.79
CA TYR A 248 0.00 -25.92 -18.83
C TYR A 248 1.34 -25.86 -19.55
N ASN A 249 1.60 -24.74 -20.22
CA ASN A 249 2.78 -24.49 -21.04
C ASN A 249 3.82 -23.68 -20.26
N ASP A 250 4.97 -23.46 -20.88
CA ASP A 250 6.08 -22.73 -20.27
C ASP A 250 5.70 -21.27 -19.94
N ALA A 251 4.84 -20.64 -20.74
CA ALA A 251 4.37 -19.28 -20.50
C ALA A 251 3.49 -19.19 -19.24
N PHE A 252 2.53 -20.11 -19.08
CA PHE A 252 1.73 -20.22 -17.85
C PHE A 252 2.62 -20.43 -16.63
N THR A 253 3.52 -21.41 -16.69
CA THR A 253 4.42 -21.75 -15.58
C THR A 253 5.31 -20.57 -15.20
N THR A 254 5.84 -19.85 -16.19
CA THR A 254 6.65 -18.65 -15.98
C THR A 254 5.85 -17.54 -15.33
N ALA A 255 4.64 -17.25 -15.84
CA ALA A 255 3.79 -16.19 -15.31
C ALA A 255 3.34 -16.47 -13.86
N VAL A 256 2.94 -17.71 -13.56
CA VAL A 256 2.58 -18.12 -12.19
C VAL A 256 3.79 -18.02 -11.26
N THR A 257 4.96 -18.50 -11.69
CA THR A 257 6.18 -18.43 -10.87
C THR A 257 6.57 -16.98 -10.57
N HIS A 258 6.46 -16.10 -11.57
CA HIS A 258 6.72 -14.66 -11.42
C HIS A 258 5.74 -14.02 -10.42
N ALA A 259 4.44 -14.23 -10.61
CA ALA A 259 3.41 -13.70 -9.72
C ALA A 259 3.54 -14.20 -8.28
N VAL A 260 3.89 -15.48 -8.09
CA VAL A 260 4.20 -16.03 -6.76
C VAL A 260 5.43 -15.35 -6.16
N SER A 261 6.48 -15.10 -6.94
CA SER A 261 7.69 -14.43 -6.48
C SER A 261 7.42 -13.00 -6.02
N GLU A 262 6.65 -12.23 -6.80
CA GLU A 262 6.27 -10.85 -6.47
C GLU A 262 5.33 -10.78 -5.25
N GLY A 263 4.34 -11.68 -5.18
CA GLY A 263 3.34 -11.70 -4.10
C GLY A 263 3.84 -12.28 -2.79
N ARG A 264 4.91 -13.09 -2.78
CA ARG A 264 5.37 -13.82 -1.59
C ARG A 264 5.70 -12.89 -0.43
N GLY A 265 6.40 -11.79 -0.69
CA GLY A 265 6.76 -10.81 0.35
C GLY A 265 5.53 -10.22 1.02
N TRP A 266 4.53 -9.86 0.22
CA TRP A 266 3.28 -9.27 0.71
C TRP A 266 2.40 -10.26 1.46
N LEU A 267 2.30 -11.51 0.99
CA LEU A 267 1.59 -12.56 1.71
C LEU A 267 2.27 -12.88 3.05
N ALA A 268 3.59 -12.91 3.10
CA ALA A 268 4.34 -13.10 4.34
C ALA A 268 4.14 -11.92 5.32
N ALA A 269 4.19 -10.68 4.82
CA ALA A 269 3.89 -9.48 5.59
C ALA A 269 2.46 -9.51 6.16
N ALA A 270 1.48 -9.85 5.32
CA ALA A 270 0.07 -9.99 5.70
C ALA A 270 -0.14 -11.07 6.77
N GLY A 271 0.48 -12.25 6.63
CA GLY A 271 0.44 -13.30 7.65
C GLY A 271 1.04 -12.81 8.98
N ARG A 272 2.19 -12.15 8.93
CA ARG A 272 2.89 -11.63 10.11
C ARG A 272 2.05 -10.63 10.91
N LEU A 273 1.26 -9.77 10.25
CA LEU A 273 0.33 -8.86 10.92
C LEU A 273 -0.69 -9.57 11.82
N THR A 274 -1.00 -10.82 11.51
CA THR A 274 -2.01 -11.62 12.22
C THR A 274 -1.42 -12.62 13.22
N ASP A 275 -0.10 -12.83 13.17
CA ASP A 275 0.61 -13.86 13.94
C ASP A 275 1.55 -13.28 15.01
N VAL A 276 1.94 -12.00 14.89
CA VAL A 276 2.97 -11.37 15.73
C VAL A 276 2.40 -10.21 16.54
N ALA A 277 2.95 -9.99 17.74
CA ALA A 277 2.65 -8.84 18.56
C ALA A 277 3.34 -7.58 18.01
N PHE A 278 2.60 -6.47 18.01
CA PHE A 278 3.11 -5.16 17.65
C PHE A 278 3.03 -4.23 18.85
N HIS A 279 4.01 -3.34 18.94
CA HIS A 279 4.10 -2.33 19.99
C HIS A 279 3.90 -0.94 19.37
N GLU A 280 2.99 -0.16 19.96
CA GLU A 280 2.86 1.26 19.59
C GLU A 280 4.17 1.98 19.92
N ALA A 281 4.78 2.63 18.94
CA ALA A 281 6.08 3.29 19.10
C ALA A 281 6.07 4.30 20.26
N ALA A 282 4.98 5.05 20.43
CA ALA A 282 4.82 5.98 21.55
C ALA A 282 4.90 5.27 22.91
N SER A 283 4.34 4.06 23.03
CA SER A 283 4.45 3.27 24.27
C SER A 283 5.86 2.74 24.49
N VAL A 284 6.57 2.33 23.44
CA VAL A 284 7.98 1.88 23.53
C VAL A 284 8.88 3.00 24.08
N PHE A 285 8.61 4.25 23.71
CA PHE A 285 9.34 5.41 24.21
C PHE A 285 8.76 6.04 25.50
N GLY A 286 7.78 5.39 26.15
CA GLY A 286 7.17 5.89 27.38
C GLY A 286 6.35 7.19 27.22
N LEU A 287 5.93 7.52 26.00
CA LEU A 287 5.14 8.71 25.67
C LEU A 287 3.62 8.46 25.78
N ALA A 288 3.20 7.19 25.75
CA ALA A 288 1.80 6.78 25.84
C ALA A 288 1.65 5.46 26.61
N ALA A 289 0.43 5.16 27.06
CA ALA A 289 0.11 3.84 27.60
C ALA A 289 0.12 2.79 26.48
N SER A 290 0.44 1.54 26.83
CA SER A 290 0.43 0.43 25.87
C SER A 290 -0.98 0.18 25.34
N THR A 291 -1.09 0.13 24.01
CA THR A 291 -2.32 -0.23 23.30
C THR A 291 -2.15 -1.62 22.70
N PRO A 292 -3.12 -2.54 22.84
CA PRO A 292 -3.00 -3.87 22.24
C PRO A 292 -3.08 -3.79 20.71
N TRP A 293 -2.41 -4.74 20.06
CA TRP A 293 -2.58 -5.07 18.65
C TRP A 293 -3.55 -6.26 18.52
N PRO A 294 -4.55 -6.24 17.63
CA PRO A 294 -4.91 -5.14 16.72
C PRO A 294 -5.48 -3.93 17.47
N PRO A 295 -5.26 -2.71 16.93
CA PRO A 295 -5.71 -1.49 17.58
C PRO A 295 -7.23 -1.41 17.66
N PRO A 296 -7.78 -0.86 18.76
CA PRO A 296 -9.17 -0.46 18.76
C PRO A 296 -9.36 0.66 17.73
N ARG A 297 -10.52 0.69 17.07
CA ARG A 297 -10.88 1.80 16.19
C ARG A 297 -10.85 3.11 16.99
N ARG A 298 -10.01 4.05 16.59
CA ARG A 298 -9.93 5.40 17.17
C ARG A 298 -10.53 6.41 16.19
N PRO A 299 -11.84 6.67 16.26
CA PRO A 299 -12.43 7.74 15.46
C PRO A 299 -11.79 9.08 15.84
N GLY A 300 -11.28 9.82 14.84
CA GLY A 300 -10.72 11.16 15.03
C GLY A 300 -9.27 11.22 15.51
N ALA A 301 -8.46 10.16 15.33
CA ALA A 301 -7.02 10.26 15.55
C ALA A 301 -6.42 11.35 14.64
N LEU A 302 -5.58 12.23 15.22
CA LEU A 302 -5.01 13.40 14.54
C LEU A 302 -3.76 13.07 13.70
N GLY A 303 -3.52 11.80 13.37
CA GLY A 303 -2.35 11.40 12.59
C GLY A 303 -2.06 9.91 12.61
N PRO A 304 -1.04 9.48 11.84
CA PRO A 304 -0.67 8.09 11.71
C PRO A 304 -0.20 7.49 13.04
N MET A 305 -0.58 6.24 13.29
CA MET A 305 -0.12 5.48 14.46
C MET A 305 0.97 4.51 14.04
N LEU A 306 2.17 4.66 14.60
CA LEU A 306 3.32 3.82 14.27
C LEU A 306 3.39 2.58 15.17
N TRP A 307 3.43 1.41 14.54
CA TRP A 307 3.51 0.10 15.15
C TRP A 307 4.82 -0.56 14.78
N LEU A 308 5.54 -1.03 15.80
CA LEU A 308 6.82 -1.70 15.68
C LEU A 308 6.61 -3.18 15.96
N ASP A 309 7.06 -4.02 15.03
CA ASP A 309 7.24 -5.45 15.25
C ASP A 309 8.14 -5.70 16.47
N GLU A 310 7.86 -6.71 17.28
CA GLU A 310 8.70 -7.10 18.43
C GLU A 310 10.19 -7.25 18.04
N ALA A 311 10.46 -7.85 16.88
CA ALA A 311 11.83 -8.00 16.36
C ALA A 311 12.51 -6.66 16.03
N VAL A 312 11.73 -5.59 15.83
CA VAL A 312 12.23 -4.23 15.61
C VAL A 312 12.49 -3.52 16.95
N VAL A 313 11.68 -3.81 17.97
CA VAL A 313 11.85 -3.26 19.32
C VAL A 313 13.11 -3.84 19.98
N ASP A 314 13.37 -5.12 19.78
CA ASP A 314 14.52 -5.84 20.36
C ASP A 314 15.86 -5.48 19.72
N LEU A 315 15.85 -4.69 18.64
CA LEU A 315 17.08 -4.22 18.04
C LEU A 315 17.83 -3.35 19.06
N PRO A 316 19.09 -3.72 19.42
CA PRO A 316 19.88 -2.90 20.31
C PRO A 316 19.91 -1.49 19.73
N HIS A 317 19.61 -0.47 20.56
CA HIS A 317 19.37 0.96 20.24
C HIS A 317 20.47 1.64 19.39
N GLY A 318 20.81 1.07 18.24
CA GLY A 318 22.11 1.20 17.61
C GLY A 318 22.25 0.48 16.27
N ARG A 319 21.51 -0.61 16.00
CA ARG A 319 21.60 -1.32 14.71
C ARG A 319 20.26 -1.93 14.25
N PRO A 320 19.70 -1.48 13.13
CA PRO A 320 18.64 -2.20 12.45
C PRO A 320 19.16 -3.47 11.75
N CYS A 321 18.29 -4.47 11.63
CA CYS A 321 18.63 -5.82 11.18
C CYS A 321 19.39 -5.80 9.85
N GLY A 322 20.67 -6.15 9.89
CA GLY A 322 21.42 -6.58 8.72
C GLY A 322 20.92 -7.95 8.26
N ARG A 323 20.91 -8.16 6.94
CA ARG A 323 20.65 -9.45 6.31
C ARG A 323 21.63 -10.52 6.78
#